data_AF-A0A553PHX3-F1
#
_entry.id   AF-A0A553PHX3-F1
#
_cell.length_a   1.000
_cell.length_b   1.000
_cell.length_c   1.000
_cell.angle_alpha   90.00
_cell.angle_beta   90.00
_cell.angle_gamma   90.00
#
_symmetry.space_group_name_H-M   'P 1'
#
loop_
_entity.id
_entity.type
_entity.pdbx_description
1 polymer ?
#
loop_
_entity_poly.entity_id
_entity_poly.type
_entity_poly.pdbx_seq_one_letter_code
_entity_poly.pdbx_strand_id
1 'polypeptide(L)'
;MAGREKYKVSWEQEFQWLSTAPTDDSSSWCKVCKKKLMNKKSVLVGHSKTTEHVERIKAVDKTPKLHNSTLRRENYKALYDAIGDLDAEEGEITTNLMPFLKVSTTRWLVRGRLISAIVLHWCTLKEYFLTAEQLSDQSARMKARFIKEMLCDDNNYLFFIFLEPIVKEVERVNAFFQSSKADPEQMVKELDLLHRSIKIRVKDANGTNLSLSRVDFGGAFMTMLMSLVRERGPRGDALQQSVYQNVKTRAQTFIETLLIQLEASMPVSQ
;
A
#
# COMPACT_ATOMS: atom_id res chain seq x y z
N MET A 1 36.35 37.20 6.67
CA MET A 1 35.74 36.05 5.97
C MET A 1 34.25 36.05 6.24
N ALA A 2 33.41 36.40 5.26
CA ALA A 2 31.96 36.54 5.46
C ALA A 2 31.30 35.16 5.64
N GLY A 3 30.59 34.97 6.76
CA GLY A 3 29.95 33.69 7.11
C GLY A 3 28.97 33.23 6.03
N ARG A 4 29.13 31.99 5.57
CA ARG A 4 28.13 31.35 4.71
C ARG A 4 26.90 31.05 5.58
N GLU A 5 25.78 31.70 5.27
CA GLU A 5 24.50 31.37 5.89
C GLU A 5 24.16 29.90 5.60
N LYS A 6 23.70 29.18 6.63
CA LYS A 6 23.24 27.80 6.51
C LYS A 6 21.79 27.78 6.02
N TYR A 7 21.41 26.67 5.38
CA TYR A 7 20.02 26.41 5.01
C TYR A 7 19.09 26.54 6.23
N LYS A 8 17.91 27.14 6.03
CA LYS A 8 16.89 27.29 7.07
C LYS A 8 15.62 26.58 6.64
N VAL A 9 15.21 25.55 7.38
CA VAL A 9 13.96 24.78 7.13
C VAL A 9 12.73 25.70 7.11
N SER A 10 12.74 26.79 7.88
CA SER A 10 11.67 27.79 7.87
C SER A 10 11.42 28.42 6.50
N TRP A 11 12.41 28.43 5.59
CA TRP A 11 12.23 28.93 4.23
C TRP A 11 11.36 28.03 3.34
N GLU A 12 11.16 26.76 3.70
CA GLU A 12 10.27 25.86 2.95
C GLU A 12 8.80 26.26 3.08
N GLN A 13 8.43 26.92 4.18
CA GLN A 13 7.08 27.45 4.37
C GLN A 13 6.82 28.65 3.44
N GLU A 14 7.84 29.47 3.19
CA GLU A 14 7.77 30.65 2.33
C GLU A 14 7.97 30.29 0.84
N PHE A 15 8.79 29.27 0.56
CA PHE A 15 9.12 28.80 -0.78
C PHE A 15 8.83 27.30 -0.89
N GLN A 16 7.57 26.95 -1.17
CA GLN A 16 7.12 25.55 -1.25
C GLN A 16 7.86 24.69 -2.30
N TRP A 17 8.53 25.32 -3.27
CA TRP A 17 9.38 24.67 -4.28
C TRP A 17 10.82 24.39 -3.81
N LEU A 18 11.20 24.82 -2.60
CA LEU A 18 12.52 24.65 -2.00
C LEU A 18 12.63 23.33 -1.20
N SER A 19 13.83 22.77 -1.13
CA SER A 19 14.23 21.71 -0.20
C SER A 19 15.74 21.75 0.06
N THR A 20 16.26 20.85 0.89
CA THR A 20 17.71 20.53 0.90
C THR A 20 18.14 19.84 -0.39
N ALA A 21 19.43 19.94 -0.72
CA ALA A 21 19.99 19.28 -1.89
C ALA A 21 20.13 17.76 -1.64
N PRO A 22 19.86 16.89 -2.65
CA PRO A 22 19.93 15.44 -2.47
C PRO A 22 21.30 14.90 -2.05
N THR A 23 22.35 15.68 -2.30
CA THR A 23 23.75 15.29 -2.05
C THR A 23 24.34 15.95 -0.80
N ASP A 24 23.64 16.89 -0.17
CA ASP A 24 24.14 17.70 0.95
C ASP A 24 22.98 18.46 1.62
N ASP A 25 22.76 18.18 2.91
CA ASP A 25 21.71 18.79 3.73
C ASP A 25 21.94 20.28 4.05
N SER A 26 23.14 20.80 3.75
CA SER A 26 23.48 22.18 4.07
C SER A 26 23.09 23.18 2.98
N SER A 27 22.61 22.73 1.82
CA SER A 27 22.43 23.57 0.64
C SER A 27 20.99 23.65 0.15
N SER A 28 20.58 24.85 -0.27
CA SER A 28 19.28 25.13 -0.87
C SER A 28 19.13 24.47 -2.24
N TRP A 29 17.99 23.83 -2.50
CA TRP A 29 17.68 23.13 -3.75
C TRP A 29 16.29 23.49 -4.26
N CYS A 30 16.19 23.82 -5.55
CA CYS A 30 14.91 24.03 -6.20
C CYS A 30 14.40 22.71 -6.79
N LYS A 31 13.28 22.19 -6.26
CA LYS A 31 12.64 20.94 -6.71
C LYS A 31 12.12 21.03 -8.15
N VAL A 32 11.76 22.23 -8.59
CA VAL A 32 11.16 22.51 -9.90
C VAL A 32 12.24 22.70 -10.97
N CYS A 33 13.28 23.48 -10.65
CA CYS A 33 14.36 23.76 -11.60
C CYS A 33 15.47 22.71 -11.56
N LYS A 34 15.52 21.86 -10.53
CA LYS A 34 16.57 20.88 -10.26
C LYS A 34 17.96 21.51 -10.22
N LYS A 35 18.08 22.64 -9.53
CA LYS A 35 19.33 23.42 -9.42
C LYS A 35 19.66 23.70 -7.95
N LYS A 36 20.95 23.60 -7.63
CA LYS A 36 21.52 24.01 -6.34
C LYS A 36 21.57 25.54 -6.28
N LEU A 37 21.09 26.12 -5.20
CA LEU A 37 21.03 27.56 -4.97
C LEU A 37 21.90 27.93 -3.77
N MET A 38 22.38 29.17 -3.74
CA MET A 38 23.05 29.69 -2.56
C MET A 38 22.02 29.90 -1.44
N ASN A 39 22.44 29.63 -0.19
CA ASN A 39 21.63 29.82 1.01
C ASN A 39 21.50 31.31 1.38
N LYS A 40 20.95 32.11 0.50
CA LYS A 40 20.69 33.53 0.72
C LYS A 40 19.27 33.83 0.26
N LYS A 41 18.46 34.41 1.15
CA LYS A 41 17.06 34.71 0.85
C LYS A 41 16.89 35.57 -0.42
N SER A 42 17.80 36.52 -0.66
CA SER A 42 17.80 37.34 -1.88
C SER A 42 17.99 36.52 -3.17
N VAL A 43 18.81 35.46 -3.12
CA VAL A 43 19.02 34.53 -4.25
C VAL A 43 17.78 33.68 -4.49
N LEU A 44 17.10 33.23 -3.43
CA LEU A 44 15.85 32.48 -3.54
C LEU A 44 14.72 33.32 -4.14
N VAL A 45 14.58 34.57 -3.70
CA VAL A 45 13.62 35.54 -4.24
C VAL A 45 13.96 35.92 -5.68
N GLY A 46 15.24 36.07 -6.02
CA GLY A 46 15.67 36.30 -7.40
C GLY A 46 15.36 35.11 -8.30
N HIS A 47 15.63 33.89 -7.82
CA HIS A 47 15.36 32.65 -8.55
C HIS A 47 13.86 32.47 -8.84
N SER A 48 12.97 32.74 -7.87
CA SER A 48 11.52 32.56 -8.04
C SER A 48 10.93 33.45 -9.14
N LYS A 49 11.61 34.55 -9.48
CA LYS A 49 11.20 35.49 -10.54
C LYS A 49 11.78 35.17 -11.92
N THR A 50 12.67 34.19 -12.03
CA THR A 50 13.26 33.83 -13.32
C THR A 50 12.21 33.23 -14.25
N THR A 51 12.28 33.56 -15.53
CA THR A 51 11.35 33.06 -16.57
C THR A 51 11.31 31.54 -16.59
N GLU A 52 12.48 30.89 -16.58
CA GLU A 52 12.62 29.42 -16.52
C GLU A 52 11.89 28.83 -15.30
N HIS A 53 12.02 29.45 -14.12
CA HIS A 53 11.36 28.97 -12.91
C HIS A 53 9.84 29.15 -12.99
N VAL A 54 9.37 30.32 -13.40
CA VAL A 54 7.95 30.65 -13.51
C VAL A 54 7.25 29.73 -14.51
N GLU A 55 7.87 29.46 -15.67
CA GLU A 55 7.32 28.55 -16.67
C GLU A 55 7.25 27.11 -16.17
N ARG A 56 8.28 26.64 -15.46
CA ARG A 56 8.27 25.28 -14.88
C ARG A 56 7.30 25.15 -13.72
N ILE A 57 7.11 26.17 -12.89
CA ILE A 57 6.05 26.21 -11.87
C ILE A 57 4.69 26.08 -12.55
N LYS A 58 4.42 26.87 -13.60
CA LYS A 58 3.17 26.80 -14.37
C LYS A 58 2.96 25.43 -15.02
N ALA A 59 4.02 24.79 -15.51
CA ALA A 59 3.96 23.45 -16.07
C ALA A 59 3.66 22.38 -14.99
N VAL A 60 4.24 22.52 -13.79
CA VAL A 60 3.97 21.65 -12.64
C VAL A 60 2.53 21.83 -12.14
N ASP A 61 2.00 23.05 -12.08
CA ASP A 61 0.59 23.28 -11.73
C ASP A 61 -0.40 22.76 -12.78
N LYS A 62 0.02 22.68 -14.04
CA LYS A 62 -0.74 22.04 -15.12
C LYS A 62 -0.67 20.50 -15.10
N THR A 63 0.24 19.90 -14.32
CA THR A 63 0.21 18.43 -14.17
C THR A 63 -1.01 18.02 -13.33
N PRO A 64 -1.88 17.13 -13.82
CA PRO A 64 -3.11 16.78 -13.10
C PRO A 64 -2.77 16.11 -11.76
N LYS A 65 -3.12 16.76 -10.66
CA LYS A 65 -3.14 16.14 -9.32
C LYS A 65 -4.19 15.03 -9.34
N LEU A 66 -3.76 13.78 -9.21
CA LEU A 66 -4.59 12.56 -9.29
C LEU A 66 -5.87 12.59 -8.45
N HIS A 67 -5.88 13.31 -7.33
CA HIS A 67 -7.04 13.42 -6.43
C HIS A 67 -8.19 14.30 -6.98
N ASN A 68 -7.94 15.15 -7.98
CA ASN A 68 -8.90 16.17 -8.41
C ASN A 68 -9.39 16.01 -9.87
N SER A 69 -9.06 14.91 -10.55
CA SER A 69 -9.56 14.67 -11.91
C SER A 69 -10.94 14.01 -11.85
N THR A 70 -12.00 14.82 -11.93
CA THR A 70 -13.40 14.36 -12.02
C THR A 70 -13.57 13.32 -13.13
N LEU A 71 -12.97 13.57 -14.30
CA LEU A 71 -13.01 12.66 -15.45
C LEU A 71 -12.41 11.28 -15.15
N ARG A 72 -11.27 11.19 -14.45
CA ARG A 72 -10.68 9.88 -14.10
C ARG A 72 -11.56 9.11 -13.12
N ARG A 73 -12.21 9.81 -12.18
CA ARG A 73 -13.14 9.21 -11.22
C ARG A 73 -14.40 8.69 -11.91
N GLU A 74 -14.96 9.47 -12.83
CA GLU A 74 -16.13 9.08 -13.62
C GLU A 74 -15.83 7.90 -14.53
N ASN A 75 -14.69 7.91 -15.25
CA ASN A 75 -14.28 6.78 -16.09
C ASN A 75 -14.05 5.51 -15.27
N TYR A 76 -13.43 5.62 -14.10
CA TYR A 76 -13.22 4.46 -13.21
C TYR A 76 -14.56 3.94 -12.67
N LYS A 77 -15.47 4.83 -12.27
CA LYS A 77 -16.82 4.44 -11.83
C LYS A 77 -17.58 3.70 -12.93
N ALA A 78 -17.60 4.24 -14.14
CA ALA A 78 -18.28 3.61 -15.27
C ALA A 78 -17.71 2.21 -15.56
N LEU A 79 -16.39 2.04 -15.47
CA LEU A 79 -15.75 0.73 -15.61
C LEU A 79 -16.11 -0.22 -14.46
N TYR A 80 -16.16 0.28 -13.23
CA TYR A 80 -16.55 -0.51 -12.06
C TYR A 80 -17.99 -1.01 -12.17
N ASP A 81 -18.92 -0.12 -12.48
CA ASP A 81 -20.34 -0.43 -12.63
C ASP A 81 -20.52 -1.46 -13.77
N ALA A 82 -19.84 -1.29 -14.91
CA ALA A 82 -19.91 -2.23 -16.04
C ALA A 82 -19.34 -3.63 -15.74
N ILE A 83 -18.33 -3.74 -14.88
CA ILE A 83 -17.78 -5.04 -14.46
C ILE A 83 -18.65 -5.65 -13.37
N GLY A 84 -19.14 -4.85 -12.41
CA GLY A 84 -19.99 -5.31 -11.32
C GLY A 84 -21.32 -5.92 -11.80
N ASP A 85 -21.87 -5.41 -12.90
CA ASP A 85 -23.06 -5.97 -13.53
C ASP A 85 -22.84 -7.38 -14.13
N LEU A 86 -21.59 -7.83 -14.31
CA LEU A 86 -21.25 -9.18 -14.80
C LEU A 86 -21.11 -10.21 -13.68
N ASP A 87 -20.81 -9.77 -12.45
CA ASP A 87 -20.52 -10.61 -11.27
C ASP A 87 -21.68 -10.64 -10.25
N ALA A 88 -22.83 -10.02 -10.56
CA ALA A 88 -23.97 -9.93 -9.67
C ALA A 88 -24.74 -11.27 -9.57
N GLU A 89 -24.30 -12.16 -8.66
CA GLU A 89 -25.26 -13.04 -7.99
C GLU A 89 -26.18 -12.16 -7.11
N GLU A 90 -27.49 -12.41 -7.19
CA GLU A 90 -28.54 -11.66 -6.49
C GLU A 90 -28.22 -11.45 -5.00
N GLY A 91 -27.78 -10.24 -4.63
CA GLY A 91 -27.59 -9.91 -3.22
C GLY A 91 -26.67 -8.73 -2.97
N GLU A 92 -27.27 -7.54 -2.86
CA GLU A 92 -26.70 -6.35 -2.22
C GLU A 92 -25.51 -5.68 -2.94
N ILE A 93 -25.82 -4.87 -3.97
CA ILE A 93 -24.91 -3.90 -4.57
C ILE A 93 -24.58 -2.85 -3.50
N THR A 94 -23.52 -3.07 -2.72
CA THR A 94 -22.99 -2.03 -1.86
C THR A 94 -22.22 -1.04 -2.74
N THR A 95 -22.85 0.11 -2.98
CA THR A 95 -22.31 1.27 -3.70
C THR A 95 -21.14 1.93 -2.95
N ASN A 96 -20.06 1.20 -2.69
CA ASN A 96 -18.89 1.72 -2.00
C ASN A 96 -17.69 1.72 -2.95
N LEU A 97 -17.72 2.64 -3.92
CA LEU A 97 -16.50 3.18 -4.51
C LEU A 97 -15.72 3.90 -3.42
N MET A 98 -14.97 3.14 -2.61
CA MET A 98 -14.13 3.71 -1.59
C MET A 98 -13.06 4.57 -2.29
N PRO A 99 -12.90 5.85 -1.90
CA PRO A 99 -11.79 6.64 -2.38
C PRO A 99 -10.49 5.92 -2.03
N PHE A 100 -9.57 5.77 -2.98
CA PHE A 100 -8.24 5.23 -2.69
C PHE A 100 -7.61 6.02 -1.54
N LEU A 101 -7.50 5.37 -0.39
CA LEU A 101 -7.00 5.99 0.82
C LEU A 101 -5.51 6.29 0.61
N LYS A 102 -5.12 7.54 0.81
CA LYS A 102 -3.70 7.88 0.85
C LYS A 102 -3.06 7.18 2.05
N VAL A 103 -2.08 6.32 1.80
CA VAL A 103 -1.26 5.74 2.86
C VAL A 103 -0.61 6.89 3.61
N SER A 104 -0.99 7.05 4.88
CA SER A 104 -0.35 7.99 5.78
C SER A 104 0.86 7.31 6.41
N THR A 105 1.99 8.00 6.47
CA THR A 105 3.18 7.56 7.22
C THR A 105 2.90 7.42 8.71
N THR A 106 1.86 8.07 9.25
CA THR A 106 1.54 8.11 10.69
C THR A 106 0.23 7.43 11.06
N ARG A 107 -0.60 7.02 10.09
CA ARG A 107 -1.87 6.29 10.35
C ARG A 107 -1.83 4.89 9.79
N TRP A 108 -1.15 4.00 10.51
CA TRP A 108 -1.17 2.56 10.39
C TRP A 108 -2.56 1.89 10.29
N LEU A 109 -3.63 2.44 10.88
CA LEU A 109 -5.02 1.89 10.87
C LEU A 109 -5.80 2.08 9.54
N VAL A 110 -5.09 2.12 8.41
CA VAL A 110 -5.69 2.31 7.08
C VAL A 110 -5.26 1.23 6.10
N ARG A 111 -4.34 0.35 6.49
CA ARG A 111 -3.77 -0.65 5.60
C ARG A 111 -4.76 -1.78 5.35
N GLY A 112 -5.47 -2.24 6.37
CA GLY A 112 -6.51 -3.27 6.23
C GLY A 112 -7.62 -2.79 5.29
N ARG A 113 -8.11 -1.57 5.49
CA ARG A 113 -9.09 -0.94 4.58
C ARG A 113 -8.57 -0.78 3.15
N LEU A 114 -7.31 -0.41 2.97
CA LEU A 114 -6.71 -0.30 1.64
C LEU A 114 -6.58 -1.67 0.96
N ILE A 115 -6.14 -2.70 1.69
CA ILE A 115 -6.06 -4.07 1.20
C ILE A 115 -7.45 -4.56 0.76
N SER A 116 -8.48 -4.34 1.58
CA SER A 116 -9.87 -4.66 1.20
C SER A 116 -10.31 -3.95 -0.06
N ALA A 117 -9.98 -2.66 -0.20
CA ALA A 117 -10.28 -1.91 -1.42
C ALA A 117 -9.61 -2.54 -2.65
N ILE A 118 -8.32 -2.89 -2.51
CA ILE A 118 -7.55 -3.49 -3.61
C ILE A 118 -8.13 -4.85 -4.00
N VAL A 119 -8.47 -5.70 -3.03
CA VAL A 119 -9.09 -7.02 -3.28
C VAL A 119 -10.46 -6.86 -3.93
N LEU A 120 -11.33 -6.02 -3.36
CA LEU A 120 -12.69 -5.76 -3.87
C LEU A 120 -12.66 -5.23 -5.31
N HIS A 121 -11.74 -4.32 -5.61
CA HIS A 121 -11.64 -3.68 -6.93
C HIS A 121 -10.61 -4.35 -7.85
N TRP A 122 -10.15 -5.57 -7.56
CA TRP A 122 -9.00 -6.17 -8.24
C TRP A 122 -9.15 -6.22 -9.77
N CYS A 123 -10.28 -6.77 -10.26
CA CYS A 123 -10.60 -6.87 -11.69
C CYS A 123 -10.70 -5.49 -12.35
N THR A 124 -11.44 -4.56 -11.73
CA THR A 124 -11.60 -3.19 -12.23
C THR A 124 -10.26 -2.45 -12.29
N LEU A 125 -9.40 -2.62 -11.28
CA LEU A 125 -8.06 -2.03 -11.26
C LEU A 125 -7.21 -2.56 -12.40
N LYS A 126 -7.25 -3.87 -12.66
CA LYS A 126 -6.52 -4.51 -13.75
C LYS A 126 -6.91 -3.91 -15.10
N GLU A 127 -8.21 -3.84 -15.39
CA GLU A 127 -8.73 -3.26 -16.63
C GLU A 127 -8.45 -1.75 -16.76
N TYR A 128 -8.56 -1.02 -15.65
CA TYR A 128 -8.23 0.40 -15.62
C TYR A 128 -6.77 0.64 -15.99
N PHE A 129 -5.84 -0.12 -15.42
CA PHE A 129 -4.42 0.04 -15.70
C PHE A 129 -4.00 -0.52 -17.06
N LEU A 130 -4.70 -1.52 -17.58
CA LEU A 130 -4.56 -1.96 -18.98
C LEU A 130 -4.92 -0.83 -19.95
N THR A 131 -6.05 -0.17 -19.72
CA THR A 131 -6.49 1.00 -20.52
C THR A 131 -5.53 2.17 -20.36
N ALA A 132 -5.09 2.46 -19.13
CA ALA A 132 -4.16 3.55 -18.86
C ALA A 132 -2.79 3.34 -19.52
N GLU A 133 -2.31 2.10 -19.65
CA GLU A 133 -1.06 1.81 -20.38
C GLU A 133 -1.16 2.24 -21.86
N GLN A 134 -2.30 1.97 -22.49
CA GLN A 134 -2.51 2.24 -23.91
C GLN A 134 -2.68 3.74 -24.19
N LEU A 135 -3.49 4.43 -23.37
CA LEU A 135 -3.97 5.78 -23.65
C LEU A 135 -3.15 6.91 -23.02
N SER A 136 -2.24 6.60 -22.09
CA SER A 136 -1.49 7.65 -21.37
C SER A 136 -0.21 8.09 -22.08
N ASP A 137 0.31 9.25 -21.67
CA ASP A 137 1.66 9.71 -22.01
C ASP A 137 2.74 8.73 -21.52
N GLN A 138 3.96 8.86 -22.03
CA GLN A 138 5.05 7.92 -21.77
C GLN A 138 5.37 7.72 -20.28
N SER A 139 5.27 8.78 -19.45
CA SER A 139 5.59 8.67 -18.02
C SER A 139 4.50 7.93 -17.26
N ALA A 140 3.24 8.27 -17.52
CA ALA A 140 2.09 7.60 -16.91
C ALA A 140 1.94 6.15 -17.41
N ARG A 141 2.23 5.89 -18.70
CA ARG A 141 2.25 4.55 -19.31
C ARG A 141 3.18 3.59 -18.58
N MET A 142 4.40 4.01 -18.26
CA MET A 142 5.36 3.15 -17.57
C MET A 142 4.87 2.75 -16.18
N LYS A 143 4.25 3.68 -15.45
CA LYS A 143 3.66 3.39 -14.13
C LYS A 143 2.43 2.48 -14.25
N ALA A 144 1.56 2.74 -15.23
CA ALA A 144 0.39 1.93 -15.49
C ALA A 144 0.78 0.49 -15.85
N ARG A 145 1.79 0.31 -16.72
CA ARG A 145 2.35 -1.00 -17.05
C ARG A 145 2.82 -1.75 -15.81
N PHE A 146 3.63 -1.11 -14.98
CA PHE A 146 4.15 -1.73 -13.76
C PHE A 146 3.02 -2.20 -12.82
N ILE A 147 2.01 -1.35 -12.60
CA ILE A 147 0.86 -1.70 -11.74
C ILE A 147 0.02 -2.80 -12.39
N LYS A 148 -0.22 -2.73 -13.70
CA LYS A 148 -0.93 -3.77 -14.46
C LYS A 148 -0.21 -5.12 -14.34
N GLU A 149 1.11 -5.15 -14.52
CA GLU A 149 1.91 -6.38 -14.34
C GLU A 149 1.74 -6.97 -12.93
N MET A 150 1.77 -6.13 -11.90
CA MET A 150 1.51 -6.56 -10.51
C MET A 150 0.10 -7.13 -10.30
N LEU A 151 -0.92 -6.55 -10.94
CA LEU A 151 -2.33 -6.98 -10.86
C LEU A 151 -2.63 -8.23 -11.71
N CYS A 152 -1.83 -8.47 -12.75
CA CYS A 152 -1.89 -9.68 -13.57
C CYS A 152 -1.14 -10.87 -12.97
N ASP A 153 -0.40 -10.68 -11.88
CA ASP A 153 0.28 -11.76 -11.17
C ASP A 153 -0.62 -12.32 -10.05
N ASP A 154 -1.16 -13.51 -10.29
CA ASP A 154 -2.04 -14.23 -9.37
C ASP A 154 -1.41 -14.45 -7.98
N ASN A 155 -0.06 -14.48 -7.86
CA ASN A 155 0.59 -14.58 -6.55
C ASN A 155 0.34 -13.36 -5.69
N ASN A 156 0.32 -12.18 -6.30
CA ASN A 156 0.03 -10.95 -5.57
C ASN A 156 -1.44 -10.96 -5.13
N TYR A 157 -2.35 -11.38 -6.01
CA TYR A 157 -3.76 -11.49 -5.65
C TYR A 157 -3.98 -12.44 -4.47
N LEU A 158 -3.45 -13.67 -4.57
CA LEU A 158 -3.48 -14.66 -3.50
C LEU A 158 -2.89 -14.11 -2.20
N PHE A 159 -1.77 -13.40 -2.28
CA PHE A 159 -1.15 -12.80 -1.10
C PHE A 159 -2.02 -11.71 -0.48
N PHE A 160 -2.71 -10.88 -1.27
CA PHE A 160 -3.65 -9.88 -0.76
C PHE A 160 -4.88 -10.52 -0.09
N ILE A 161 -5.45 -11.59 -0.68
CA ILE A 161 -6.54 -12.37 -0.06
C ILE A 161 -6.11 -12.94 1.29
N PHE A 162 -4.87 -13.44 1.38
CA PHE A 162 -4.30 -13.93 2.62
C PHE A 162 -4.09 -12.82 3.66
N LEU A 163 -3.53 -11.68 3.25
CA LEU A 163 -3.21 -10.57 4.14
C LEU A 163 -4.46 -9.91 4.72
N GLU A 164 -5.54 -9.78 3.94
CA GLU A 164 -6.72 -9.02 4.32
C GLU A 164 -7.28 -9.37 5.71
N PRO A 165 -7.64 -10.63 6.02
CA PRO A 165 -8.21 -10.97 7.32
C PRO A 165 -7.22 -10.75 8.47
N ILE A 166 -5.94 -11.08 8.27
CA ILE A 166 -4.91 -10.98 9.30
C ILE A 166 -4.64 -9.50 9.64
N VAL A 167 -4.49 -8.65 8.64
CA VAL A 167 -4.26 -7.21 8.86
C VAL A 167 -5.47 -6.56 9.52
N LYS A 168 -6.70 -6.93 9.15
CA LYS A 168 -7.92 -6.44 9.83
C LYS A 168 -7.95 -6.83 11.31
N GLU A 169 -7.56 -8.06 11.64
CA GLU A 169 -7.53 -8.54 13.04
C GLU A 169 -6.50 -7.73 13.86
N VAL A 170 -5.30 -7.53 13.33
CA VAL A 170 -4.25 -6.71 13.96
C VAL A 170 -4.69 -5.26 14.10
N GLU A 171 -5.28 -4.66 13.06
CA GLU A 171 -5.78 -3.28 13.12
C GLU A 171 -6.93 -3.13 14.12
N ARG A 172 -7.81 -4.13 14.25
CA ARG A 172 -8.89 -4.13 15.25
C ARG A 172 -8.33 -4.05 16.66
N VAL A 173 -7.36 -4.92 17.00
CA VAL A 173 -6.71 -4.89 18.31
C VAL A 173 -5.98 -3.57 18.51
N ASN A 174 -5.21 -3.12 17.52
CA ASN A 174 -4.49 -1.86 17.62
C ASN A 174 -5.42 -0.64 17.80
N ALA A 175 -6.57 -0.60 17.12
CA ALA A 175 -7.58 0.43 17.29
C ALA A 175 -8.18 0.40 18.70
N PHE A 176 -8.36 -0.80 19.28
CA PHE A 176 -8.78 -0.95 20.66
C PHE A 176 -7.75 -0.38 21.63
N PHE A 177 -6.45 -0.63 21.42
CA PHE A 177 -5.36 -0.05 22.23
C PHE A 177 -5.29 1.49 22.15
N GLN A 178 -5.76 2.08 21.04
CA GLN A 178 -5.78 3.54 20.85
C GLN A 178 -7.08 4.19 21.35
N SER A 179 -8.04 3.41 21.85
CA SER A 179 -9.30 3.93 22.36
C SER A 179 -9.11 4.65 23.70
N SER A 180 -9.78 5.78 23.88
CA SER A 180 -9.73 6.58 25.11
C SER A 180 -10.43 5.91 26.30
N LYS A 181 -11.14 4.80 26.09
CA LYS A 181 -11.92 4.08 27.11
C LYS A 181 -11.54 2.60 27.22
N ALA A 182 -10.40 2.18 26.68
CA ALA A 182 -10.01 0.78 26.73
C ALA A 182 -9.61 0.38 28.15
N ASP A 183 -10.24 -0.68 28.65
CA ASP A 183 -9.88 -1.29 29.92
C ASP A 183 -8.56 -2.09 29.77
N PRO A 184 -7.54 -1.86 30.62
CA PRO A 184 -6.24 -2.52 30.48
C PRO A 184 -6.30 -4.05 30.53
N GLU A 185 -7.17 -4.62 31.37
CA GLU A 185 -7.31 -6.08 31.47
C GLU A 185 -7.91 -6.64 30.17
N GLN A 186 -8.94 -5.97 29.63
CA GLN A 186 -9.50 -6.32 28.34
C GLN A 186 -8.49 -6.17 27.20
N MET A 187 -7.62 -5.15 27.24
CA MET A 187 -6.56 -4.96 26.22
C MET A 187 -5.58 -6.14 26.20
N VAL A 188 -5.15 -6.60 27.37
CA VAL A 188 -4.28 -7.78 27.47
C VAL A 188 -5.00 -9.04 26.97
N LYS A 189 -6.28 -9.22 27.31
CA LYS A 189 -7.09 -10.35 26.79
C LYS A 189 -7.19 -10.34 25.26
N GLU A 190 -7.48 -9.19 24.66
CA GLU A 190 -7.58 -9.05 23.20
C GLU A 190 -6.24 -9.32 22.51
N LEU A 191 -5.13 -8.87 23.10
CA LEU A 191 -3.79 -9.14 22.59
C LEU A 191 -3.42 -10.63 22.70
N ASP A 192 -3.72 -11.28 23.83
CA ASP A 192 -3.50 -12.72 24.02
C ASP A 192 -4.34 -13.56 23.06
N LEU A 193 -5.61 -13.18 22.82
CA LEU A 193 -6.46 -13.82 21.81
C LEU A 193 -5.86 -13.72 20.41
N LEU A 194 -5.40 -12.53 20.00
CA LEU A 194 -4.70 -12.33 18.71
C LEU A 194 -3.42 -13.18 18.66
N HIS A 195 -2.59 -13.14 19.69
CA HIS A 195 -1.37 -13.93 19.76
C HIS A 195 -1.65 -15.44 19.61
N ARG A 196 -2.64 -15.98 20.33
CA ARG A 196 -3.05 -17.39 20.20
C ARG A 196 -3.57 -17.71 18.80
N SER A 197 -4.44 -16.86 18.25
CA SER A 197 -5.01 -16.99 16.88
C SER A 197 -3.91 -17.07 15.82
N ILE A 198 -2.90 -16.19 15.90
CA ILE A 198 -1.76 -16.20 14.98
C ILE A 198 -0.85 -17.41 15.23
N LYS A 199 -0.59 -17.76 16.49
CA LYS A 199 0.29 -18.87 16.88
C LYS A 199 -0.19 -20.22 16.35
N ILE A 200 -1.47 -20.55 16.52
CA ILE A 200 -2.01 -21.85 16.10
C ILE A 200 -1.97 -22.08 14.58
N ARG A 201 -1.82 -21.00 13.78
CA ARG A 201 -1.71 -21.10 12.31
C ARG A 201 -0.36 -21.65 11.87
N VAL A 202 0.70 -21.46 12.66
CA VAL A 202 2.09 -21.77 12.28
C VAL A 202 2.86 -22.62 13.29
N LYS A 203 2.37 -22.80 14.52
CA LYS A 203 3.00 -23.65 15.53
C LYS A 203 2.06 -24.77 15.97
N ASP A 204 2.61 -25.95 16.25
CA ASP A 204 1.87 -27.05 16.86
C ASP A 204 1.69 -26.86 18.39
N ALA A 205 1.03 -27.82 19.03
CA ALA A 205 0.79 -27.81 20.48
C ALA A 205 2.08 -27.80 21.32
N ASN A 206 3.19 -28.27 20.76
CA ASN A 206 4.51 -28.27 21.43
C ASN A 206 5.30 -26.98 21.15
N GLY A 207 4.74 -26.05 20.36
CA GLY A 207 5.40 -24.81 19.97
C GLY A 207 6.38 -24.97 18.80
N THR A 208 6.37 -26.11 18.09
CA THR A 208 7.23 -26.36 16.93
C THR A 208 6.59 -25.80 15.67
N ASN A 209 7.39 -25.23 14.77
CA ASN A 209 6.90 -24.69 13.50
C ASN A 209 6.28 -25.79 12.63
N LEU A 210 5.13 -25.48 12.05
CA LEU A 210 4.42 -26.34 11.12
C LEU A 210 5.12 -26.36 9.75
N SER A 211 5.06 -27.51 9.09
CA SER A 211 5.40 -27.60 7.67
C SER A 211 4.41 -26.81 6.82
N LEU A 212 4.85 -26.35 5.65
CA LEU A 212 4.02 -25.52 4.75
C LEU A 212 2.65 -26.15 4.41
N SER A 213 2.57 -27.48 4.36
CA SER A 213 1.33 -28.24 4.13
C SER A 213 0.32 -28.18 5.27
N ARG A 214 0.76 -27.87 6.48
CA ARG A 214 -0.03 -27.86 7.72
C ARG A 214 -0.38 -26.46 8.21
N VAL A 215 0.25 -25.42 7.64
CA VAL A 215 -0.04 -24.02 7.97
C VAL A 215 -1.47 -23.66 7.56
N ASP A 216 -2.19 -22.96 8.45
CA ASP A 216 -3.51 -22.42 8.14
C ASP A 216 -3.40 -21.05 7.46
N PHE A 217 -3.53 -21.05 6.13
CA PHE A 217 -3.56 -19.85 5.29
C PHE A 217 -4.97 -19.21 5.18
N GLY A 218 -6.00 -19.83 5.77
CA GLY A 218 -7.38 -19.37 5.68
C GLY A 218 -8.15 -19.90 4.47
N GLY A 219 -9.47 -20.03 4.64
CA GLY A 219 -10.36 -20.64 3.64
C GLY A 219 -10.40 -19.91 2.31
N ALA A 220 -10.55 -18.59 2.30
CA ALA A 220 -10.61 -17.79 1.07
C ALA A 220 -9.35 -17.94 0.20
N PHE A 221 -8.17 -17.92 0.84
CA PHE A 221 -6.90 -18.17 0.16
C PHE A 221 -6.85 -19.56 -0.48
N MET A 222 -7.23 -20.60 0.29
CA MET A 222 -7.21 -21.97 -0.20
C MET A 222 -8.21 -22.21 -1.32
N THR A 223 -9.41 -21.63 -1.23
CA THR A 223 -10.43 -21.69 -2.28
C THR A 223 -9.93 -21.05 -3.58
N MET A 224 -9.39 -19.83 -3.50
CA MET A 224 -8.84 -19.14 -4.68
C MET A 224 -7.67 -19.90 -5.29
N LEU A 225 -6.74 -20.38 -4.44
CA LEU A 225 -5.61 -21.20 -4.90
C LEU A 225 -6.10 -22.45 -5.64
N MET A 226 -7.11 -23.14 -5.12
CA MET A 226 -7.69 -24.32 -5.76
C MET A 226 -8.39 -23.98 -7.09
N SER A 227 -9.08 -22.83 -7.19
CA SER A 227 -9.68 -22.37 -8.45
C SER A 227 -8.60 -22.15 -9.52
N LEU A 228 -7.52 -21.42 -9.19
CA LEU A 228 -6.39 -21.18 -10.09
C LEU A 228 -5.67 -22.47 -10.53
N VAL A 229 -5.56 -23.45 -9.63
CA VAL A 229 -5.05 -24.80 -9.96
C VAL A 229 -5.96 -25.51 -10.96
N ARG A 230 -7.29 -25.42 -10.78
CA ARG A 230 -8.28 -26.08 -11.66
C ARG A 230 -8.32 -25.44 -13.04
N GLU A 231 -8.38 -24.11 -13.13
CA GLU A 231 -8.47 -23.37 -14.39
C GLU A 231 -7.28 -23.62 -15.32
N ARG A 232 -6.08 -23.80 -14.73
CA ARG A 232 -4.85 -24.05 -15.49
C ARG A 232 -4.59 -25.54 -15.78
N GLY A 233 -5.45 -26.43 -15.28
CA GLY A 233 -5.44 -27.87 -15.57
C GLY A 233 -4.43 -28.71 -14.77
N PRO A 234 -4.58 -30.05 -14.78
CA PRO A 234 -3.80 -31.00 -13.96
C PRO A 234 -2.34 -31.20 -14.38
N ARG A 235 -1.88 -30.52 -15.45
CA ARG A 235 -0.47 -30.50 -15.89
C ARG A 235 0.16 -29.14 -15.61
N GLY A 236 -0.10 -28.55 -14.45
CA GLY A 236 0.72 -27.46 -13.96
C GLY A 236 2.19 -27.91 -14.00
N ASP A 237 3.01 -27.22 -14.78
CA ASP A 237 4.42 -27.54 -14.88
C ASP A 237 5.07 -27.44 -13.48
N ALA A 238 6.27 -28.00 -13.31
CA ALA A 238 7.01 -27.88 -12.06
C ALA A 238 7.19 -26.41 -11.61
N LEU A 239 7.19 -25.48 -12.57
CA LEU A 239 7.25 -24.05 -12.34
C LEU A 239 5.99 -23.55 -11.62
N GLN A 240 4.79 -23.99 -11.96
CA GLN A 240 3.56 -23.54 -11.34
C GLN A 240 3.37 -24.09 -9.93
N GLN A 241 3.77 -25.35 -9.70
CA GLN A 241 3.84 -25.88 -8.34
C GLN A 241 4.83 -25.07 -7.50
N SER A 242 6.00 -24.73 -8.06
CA SER A 242 6.98 -23.86 -7.41
C SER A 242 6.40 -22.47 -7.10
N VAL A 243 5.64 -21.88 -8.02
CA VAL A 243 4.95 -20.60 -7.83
C VAL A 243 3.98 -20.65 -6.64
N TYR A 244 3.13 -21.67 -6.56
CA TYR A 244 2.20 -21.82 -5.43
C TYR A 244 2.90 -22.09 -4.09
N GLN A 245 4.04 -22.78 -4.12
CA GLN A 245 4.90 -22.93 -2.94
C GLN A 245 5.47 -21.56 -2.52
N ASN A 246 5.92 -20.73 -3.47
CA ASN A 246 6.49 -19.42 -3.17
C ASN A 246 5.51 -18.49 -2.45
N VAL A 247 4.24 -18.41 -2.90
CA VAL A 247 3.24 -17.56 -2.22
C VAL A 247 2.90 -18.09 -0.82
N LYS A 248 2.81 -19.41 -0.65
CA LYS A 248 2.62 -20.03 0.68
C LYS A 248 3.80 -19.74 1.60
N THR A 249 5.04 -19.85 1.11
CA THR A 249 6.24 -19.56 1.90
C THR A 249 6.24 -18.10 2.34
N ARG A 250 5.93 -17.16 1.43
CA ARG A 250 5.79 -15.73 1.77
C ARG A 250 4.73 -15.50 2.85
N ALA A 251 3.59 -16.18 2.75
CA ALA A 251 2.51 -16.10 3.74
C ALA A 251 2.92 -16.67 5.11
N GLN A 252 3.60 -17.83 5.13
CA GLN A 252 4.14 -18.41 6.36
C GLN A 252 5.16 -17.48 7.02
N THR A 253 6.15 -16.98 6.26
CA THR A 253 7.15 -16.04 6.78
C THR A 253 6.51 -14.77 7.35
N PHE A 254 5.43 -14.28 6.73
CA PHE A 254 4.68 -13.14 7.25
C PHE A 254 4.05 -13.45 8.62
N ILE A 255 3.35 -14.57 8.77
CA ILE A 255 2.77 -14.97 10.06
C ILE A 255 3.84 -15.19 11.13
N GLU A 256 4.94 -15.86 10.78
CA GLU A 256 6.05 -16.10 11.72
C GLU A 256 6.66 -14.78 12.20
N THR A 257 6.87 -13.83 11.29
CA THR A 257 7.37 -12.48 11.64
C THR A 257 6.38 -11.73 12.52
N LEU A 258 5.09 -11.77 12.19
CA LEU A 258 4.04 -11.16 13.00
C LEU A 258 3.98 -11.78 14.39
N LEU A 259 4.10 -13.10 14.50
CA LEU A 259 4.09 -13.82 15.77
C LEU A 259 5.26 -13.38 16.66
N ILE A 260 6.48 -13.27 16.11
CA ILE A 260 7.64 -12.77 16.84
C ILE A 260 7.39 -11.35 17.38
N GLN A 261 6.77 -10.47 16.57
CA GLN A 261 6.43 -9.11 16.99
C GLN A 261 5.35 -9.07 18.08
N LEU A 262 4.36 -9.95 18.01
CA LEU A 262 3.33 -10.09 19.04
C LEU A 262 3.91 -10.65 20.34
N GLU A 263 4.74 -11.70 20.27
CA GLU A 263 5.44 -12.28 21.42
C GLU A 263 6.29 -11.22 22.15
N ALA A 264 6.99 -10.35 21.40
CA ALA A 264 7.76 -9.24 21.96
C ALA A 264 6.89 -8.13 22.59
N SER A 265 5.61 -8.07 22.27
CA SER A 265 4.65 -7.07 22.78
C SER A 265 3.82 -7.59 23.95
N MET A 266 3.92 -8.88 24.28
CA MET A 266 3.20 -9.48 25.41
C MET A 266 3.78 -8.98 26.75
N PRO A 267 2.93 -8.77 27.78
CA PRO A 267 3.43 -8.48 29.12
C PRO A 267 4.33 -9.62 29.61
N VAL A 268 5.49 -9.29 30.18
CA VAL A 268 6.35 -10.28 30.84
C VAL A 268 5.58 -10.80 32.05
N SER A 269 5.32 -12.11 32.10
CA SER A 269 4.76 -12.75 33.30
C SER A 269 5.68 -12.45 34.49
N GLN A 270 5.21 -11.64 35.44
CA GLN A 270 5.83 -11.48 36.75
C GLN A 270 5.58 -12.72 37.60
#